data_AF-A0A0L8APS6-F1
#
_entry.id   AF-A0A0L8APS6-F1
#
_cell.length_a   1.000
_cell.length_b   1.000
_cell.length_c   1.000
_cell.angle_alpha   90.00
_cell.angle_beta   90.00
_cell.angle_gamma   90.00
#
_symmetry.space_group_name_H-M   'P 1'
#
loop_
_entity.id
_entity.type
_entity.pdbx_description
1 polymer ?
#
loop_
_entity_poly.entity_id
_entity_poly.type
_entity_poly.pdbx_seq_one_letter_code
_entity_poly.pdbx_strand_id
1 'polypeptide(L)'
;MKYLIFLTILFNSACNQPTGTENVLLVGFTQEKITDNLYVLKSVNYNTNTGVFIGENGLLLVDPMSGVNNHQNLLEAIQQLSEKPIKYVLNTHSHPDHSGANAFFAELGATIVSHENAQYSQAKHDLTFKDSFSLEMGNETVELLHIAAHTFDDALIYFKNSNTIFMGDTYMTNSFPHFYYGGGGKGHIEILDKALSIGDTKTTIVSAHGELISSKSDLKAYKQNSQKWIDRIAQLHETGKSPEEIANDQQIKQLSIVFNDRKNISSESILRTINKTISADLASNFSISENNLKQYEGFYQYENGQVDEIILEQGKLILRSEGAYIFEITPISETQFHLKGQFPNKHLTFNAAKNSFVYFNGTERLTATKK
;
A
#
# COMPACT_ATOMS: atom_id res chain seq x y z
N MET A 1 63.69 -57.39 8.03
CA MET A 1 63.55 -55.97 8.41
C MET A 1 62.68 -55.31 7.35
N LYS A 2 61.48 -54.86 7.75
CA LYS A 2 60.42 -54.31 6.90
C LYS A 2 60.71 -52.84 6.62
N TYR A 3 60.68 -52.41 5.36
CA TYR A 3 60.58 -51.00 5.00
C TYR A 3 59.16 -50.69 4.53
N LEU A 4 58.56 -49.76 5.25
CA LEU A 4 57.16 -49.36 5.24
C LEU A 4 56.97 -48.28 4.17
N ILE A 5 56.02 -48.48 3.26
CA ILE A 5 55.62 -47.53 2.22
C ILE A 5 54.76 -46.45 2.88
N PHE A 6 55.22 -45.19 2.86
CA PHE A 6 54.43 -44.04 3.29
C PHE A 6 53.56 -43.56 2.11
N LEU A 7 52.24 -43.71 2.28
CA LEU A 7 51.22 -43.21 1.38
C LEU A 7 50.94 -41.74 1.72
N THR A 8 51.33 -40.81 0.85
CA THR A 8 51.01 -39.38 1.00
C THR A 8 49.60 -39.12 0.47
N ILE A 9 48.65 -38.89 1.37
CA ILE A 9 47.29 -38.45 1.02
C ILE A 9 47.30 -36.93 0.89
N LEU A 10 47.21 -36.43 -0.35
CA LEU A 10 46.98 -35.02 -0.66
C LEU A 10 45.48 -34.73 -0.49
N PHE A 11 45.11 -34.02 0.57
CA PHE A 11 43.79 -33.41 0.70
C PHE A 11 43.71 -32.16 -0.18
N ASN A 12 43.16 -32.30 -1.39
CA ASN A 12 42.62 -31.16 -2.14
C ASN A 12 41.29 -30.76 -1.49
N SER A 13 41.33 -29.85 -0.53
CA SER A 13 40.12 -29.15 -0.11
C SER A 13 39.77 -28.11 -1.17
N ALA A 14 38.78 -28.42 -1.99
CA ALA A 14 38.15 -27.44 -2.87
C ALA A 14 37.58 -26.31 -2.00
N CYS A 15 38.13 -25.11 -2.18
CA CYS A 15 37.61 -23.90 -1.57
C CYS A 15 36.31 -23.53 -2.31
N ASN A 16 35.17 -24.02 -1.82
CA ASN A 16 33.88 -23.46 -2.18
C ASN A 16 33.82 -22.05 -1.60
N GLN A 17 33.91 -21.05 -2.46
CA GLN A 17 33.55 -19.67 -2.12
C GLN A 17 32.05 -19.65 -1.81
N PRO A 18 31.61 -19.16 -0.64
CA PRO A 18 30.20 -18.86 -0.44
C PRO A 18 29.86 -17.62 -1.27
N THR A 19 29.09 -17.81 -2.35
CA THR A 19 28.36 -16.72 -2.99
C THR A 19 27.15 -16.39 -2.12
N GLY A 20 27.31 -15.42 -1.23
CA GLY A 20 26.24 -14.85 -0.42
C GLY A 20 26.70 -13.52 0.13
N THR A 21 26.04 -12.44 -0.28
CA THR A 21 26.09 -11.15 0.41
C THR A 21 25.59 -11.37 1.83
N GLU A 22 26.49 -11.32 2.82
CA GLU A 22 26.15 -11.50 4.22
C GLU A 22 25.27 -10.35 4.72
N ASN A 23 23.97 -10.62 4.87
CA ASN A 23 22.93 -9.71 5.37
C ASN A 23 22.72 -9.87 6.89
N VAL A 24 23.55 -9.24 7.73
CA VAL A 24 23.47 -9.27 9.22
C VAL A 24 24.25 -8.03 9.75
N LEU A 25 23.86 -7.17 10.72
CA LEU A 25 22.73 -6.98 11.64
C LEU A 25 22.76 -5.50 12.12
N LEU A 26 21.73 -4.72 11.84
CA LEU A 26 21.30 -3.62 12.73
C LEU A 26 20.41 -4.31 13.80
N VAL A 27 20.46 -3.95 15.09
CA VAL A 27 19.67 -4.66 16.12
C VAL A 27 18.21 -4.77 15.68
N GLY A 28 17.75 -5.98 15.33
CA GLY A 28 16.39 -6.23 14.87
C GLY A 28 16.01 -5.75 13.47
N PHE A 29 16.97 -5.33 12.62
CA PHE A 29 16.73 -4.89 11.24
C PHE A 29 17.62 -5.58 10.20
N THR A 30 17.00 -5.91 9.07
CA THR A 30 17.67 -6.21 7.80
C THR A 30 17.78 -4.93 6.97
N GLN A 31 18.86 -4.80 6.20
CA GLN A 31 19.10 -3.65 5.33
C GLN A 31 19.51 -4.10 3.93
N GLU A 32 19.14 -3.32 2.93
CA GLU A 32 19.69 -3.38 1.58
C GLU A 32 20.21 -1.98 1.21
N LYS A 33 21.44 -1.90 0.71
CA LYS A 33 22.03 -0.66 0.22
C LYS A 33 21.72 -0.51 -1.27
N ILE A 34 21.00 0.55 -1.64
CA ILE A 34 20.65 0.83 -3.05
C ILE A 34 21.72 1.68 -3.72
N THR A 35 22.14 2.74 -3.04
CA THR A 35 23.24 3.63 -3.43
C THR A 35 24.08 3.98 -2.20
N ASP A 36 25.11 4.80 -2.36
CA ASP A 36 25.87 5.33 -1.22
C ASP A 36 25.03 6.19 -0.26
N ASN A 37 23.87 6.68 -0.71
CA ASN A 37 23.00 7.58 0.05
C ASN A 37 21.61 7.03 0.30
N LEU A 38 21.19 5.92 -0.33
CA LEU A 38 19.84 5.37 -0.20
C LEU A 38 19.88 3.92 0.28
N TYR A 39 19.13 3.65 1.34
CA TYR A 39 19.01 2.35 1.99
C TYR A 39 17.54 1.97 2.16
N VAL A 40 17.25 0.67 2.13
CA VAL A 40 15.95 0.12 2.52
C VAL A 40 16.16 -0.74 3.76
N LEU A 41 15.39 -0.47 4.80
CA LEU A 41 15.44 -1.17 6.08
C LEU A 41 14.13 -1.92 6.28
N LYS A 42 14.20 -3.10 6.90
CA LYS A 42 13.02 -3.86 7.35
C LYS A 42 13.32 -4.52 8.68
N SER A 43 12.45 -4.32 9.66
CA SER A 43 12.58 -4.99 10.95
C SER A 43 12.35 -6.50 10.79
N VAL A 44 13.10 -7.32 11.51
CA VAL A 44 12.99 -8.79 11.47
C VAL A 44 11.59 -9.28 11.85
N ASN A 45 10.87 -8.53 12.70
CA ASN A 45 9.54 -8.88 13.18
C ASN A 45 8.42 -7.99 12.58
N TYR A 46 8.72 -7.29 11.49
CA TYR A 46 7.77 -6.40 10.83
C TYR A 46 7.91 -6.47 9.32
N ASN A 47 6.80 -6.35 8.61
CA ASN A 47 6.81 -6.61 7.17
C ASN A 47 7.01 -5.35 6.33
N THR A 48 6.91 -4.14 6.90
CA THR A 48 7.04 -2.88 6.15
C THR A 48 8.49 -2.54 5.87
N ASN A 49 8.79 -2.26 4.60
CA ASN A 49 10.05 -1.72 4.12
C ASN A 49 10.06 -0.20 4.30
N THR A 50 11.11 0.32 4.91
CA THR A 50 11.32 1.76 5.16
C THR A 50 12.52 2.25 4.38
N GLY A 51 12.37 3.37 3.68
CA GLY A 51 13.49 4.03 3.01
C GLY A 51 14.25 4.96 3.95
N VAL A 52 15.58 5.00 3.84
CA VAL A 52 16.45 5.97 4.53
C VAL A 52 17.38 6.60 3.51
N PHE A 53 17.20 7.89 3.26
CA PHE A 53 18.07 8.68 2.39
C PHE A 53 18.96 9.63 3.21
N ILE A 54 20.26 9.58 2.94
CA ILE A 54 21.29 10.41 3.58
C ILE A 54 21.62 11.59 2.66
N GLY A 55 20.91 12.71 2.84
CA GLY A 55 21.15 13.95 2.10
C GLY A 55 22.30 14.78 2.67
N GLU A 56 22.56 15.93 2.06
CA GLU A 56 23.65 16.83 2.46
C GLU A 56 23.44 17.38 3.89
N ASN A 57 22.23 17.90 4.16
CA ASN A 57 21.90 18.64 5.39
C ASN A 57 20.97 17.88 6.36
N GLY A 58 20.64 16.63 6.06
CA GLY A 58 19.71 15.84 6.87
C GLY A 58 19.29 14.55 6.22
N LEU A 59 18.56 13.73 6.99
CA LEU A 59 17.98 12.48 6.53
C LEU A 59 16.53 12.67 6.07
N LEU A 60 16.11 11.83 5.14
CA LEU A 60 14.73 11.67 4.73
C LEU A 60 14.34 10.21 4.91
N LEU A 61 13.17 9.98 5.50
CA LEU A 61 12.57 8.65 5.64
C LEU A 61 11.39 8.47 4.68
N VAL A 62 11.21 7.25 4.20
CA VAL A 62 9.99 6.82 3.51
C VAL A 62 9.31 5.76 4.37
N ASP A 63 8.04 5.98 4.74
CA ASP A 63 7.20 5.07 5.53
C ASP A 63 7.88 4.58 6.84
N PRO A 64 7.84 5.36 7.94
CA PRO A 64 8.62 5.08 9.15
C PRO A 64 8.05 3.94 10.04
N MET A 65 7.30 3.01 9.47
CA MET A 65 6.66 1.87 10.15
C MET A 65 5.52 2.27 11.11
N SER A 66 4.93 1.30 11.82
CA SER A 66 3.80 1.53 12.75
C SER A 66 4.07 2.30 14.02
N GLY A 67 5.32 2.53 14.39
CA GLY A 67 5.63 3.17 15.66
C GLY A 67 5.18 2.39 16.91
N VAL A 68 4.59 1.20 16.82
CA VAL A 68 4.33 0.37 18.01
C VAL A 68 5.57 -0.47 18.32
N ASN A 69 6.22 -0.20 19.45
CA ASN A 69 7.39 -0.92 19.99
C ASN A 69 8.67 -0.96 19.12
N ASN A 70 8.68 -0.32 17.95
CA ASN A 70 9.82 -0.40 17.02
C ASN A 70 10.40 0.95 16.58
N HIS A 71 9.77 2.11 16.85
CA HIS A 71 10.30 3.40 16.39
C HIS A 71 11.67 3.75 17.01
N GLN A 72 11.90 3.39 18.27
CA GLN A 72 13.19 3.62 18.93
C GLN A 72 14.29 2.75 18.31
N ASN A 73 14.00 1.48 18.05
CA ASN A 73 14.93 0.59 17.37
C ASN A 73 15.20 1.06 15.93
N LEU A 74 14.18 1.60 15.24
CA LEU A 74 14.35 2.20 13.92
C LEU A 74 15.27 3.44 13.99
N LEU A 75 15.07 4.33 14.97
CA LEU A 75 15.94 5.49 15.18
C LEU A 75 17.39 5.07 15.43
N GLU A 76 17.62 4.07 16.30
CA GLU A 76 18.96 3.53 16.56
C GLU A 76 19.59 2.90 15.33
N ALA A 77 18.81 2.20 14.50
CA ALA A 77 19.27 1.64 13.24
C ALA A 77 19.65 2.74 12.23
N ILE A 78 18.85 3.81 12.15
CA ILE A 78 19.13 4.97 11.30
C ILE A 78 20.40 5.71 11.76
N GLN A 79 20.58 5.89 13.07
CA GLN A 79 21.74 6.58 13.65
C GLN A 79 23.07 5.85 13.38
N GLN A 80 23.04 4.53 13.19
CA GLN A 80 24.21 3.77 12.75
C GLN A 80 24.59 4.03 11.29
N LEU A 81 23.64 4.49 10.45
CA LEU A 81 23.92 4.91 9.09
C LEU A 81 24.45 6.35 9.04
N SER A 82 23.90 7.24 9.87
CA SER A 82 24.30 8.65 9.93
C SER A 82 23.76 9.36 11.18
N GLU A 83 24.57 10.22 11.78
CA GLU A 83 24.20 11.07 12.92
C GLU A 83 23.46 12.37 12.51
N LYS A 84 23.25 12.61 11.21
CA LYS A 84 22.52 13.79 10.72
C LYS A 84 21.06 13.80 11.23
N PRO A 85 20.46 14.98 11.46
CA PRO A 85 19.07 15.08 11.87
C PRO A 85 18.11 14.57 10.79
N ILE A 86 17.03 13.90 11.20
CA ILE A 86 15.93 13.53 10.31
C ILE A 86 15.09 14.77 10.03
N LYS A 87 15.06 15.21 8.77
CA LYS A 87 14.40 16.45 8.35
C LYS A 87 13.01 16.19 7.79
N TYR A 88 12.84 15.08 7.08
CA TYR A 88 11.60 14.76 6.39
C TYR A 88 11.20 13.30 6.60
N VAL A 89 9.90 13.10 6.67
CA VAL A 89 9.28 11.78 6.50
C VAL A 89 8.28 11.92 5.37
N LEU A 90 8.39 11.06 4.37
CA LEU A 90 7.43 10.95 3.29
C LEU A 90 6.59 9.70 3.50
N ASN A 91 5.27 9.80 3.34
CA ASN A 91 4.41 8.62 3.34
C ASN A 91 3.98 8.27 1.92
N THR A 92 4.02 6.97 1.60
CA THR A 92 3.36 6.43 0.42
C THR A 92 1.84 6.45 0.60
N HIS A 93 1.35 6.15 1.80
CA HIS A 93 -0.07 6.26 2.18
C HIS A 93 -0.22 6.22 3.71
N SER A 94 -1.43 6.48 4.21
CA SER A 94 -1.68 6.70 5.63
C SER A 94 -1.89 5.44 6.46
N HIS A 95 -1.75 4.23 5.91
CA HIS A 95 -1.98 3.03 6.73
C HIS A 95 -1.05 2.98 7.95
N PRO A 96 -1.54 2.49 9.10
CA PRO A 96 -0.80 2.57 10.35
C PRO A 96 0.57 1.92 10.26
N ASP A 97 0.75 0.84 9.51
CA ASP A 97 2.04 0.19 9.34
C ASP A 97 3.05 0.98 8.50
N HIS A 98 2.61 2.01 7.78
CA HIS A 98 3.44 2.94 7.02
C HIS A 98 3.62 4.28 7.72
N SER A 99 2.63 4.75 8.47
CA SER A 99 2.56 6.12 9.00
C SER A 99 2.56 6.20 10.53
N GLY A 100 2.49 5.07 11.24
CA GLY A 100 2.27 5.05 12.68
C GLY A 100 3.40 5.66 13.52
N ALA A 101 4.63 5.70 13.02
CA ALA A 101 5.74 6.40 13.68
C ALA A 101 5.85 7.89 13.31
N ASN A 102 4.98 8.43 12.45
CA ASN A 102 5.05 9.83 12.02
C ASN A 102 5.07 10.81 13.20
N ALA A 103 4.22 10.62 14.21
CA ALA A 103 4.15 11.50 15.38
C ALA A 103 5.49 11.52 16.15
N PHE A 104 6.12 10.36 16.34
CA PHE A 104 7.41 10.25 17.00
C PHE A 104 8.50 11.02 16.24
N PHE A 105 8.60 10.85 14.92
CA PHE A 105 9.60 11.59 14.14
C PHE A 105 9.30 13.09 14.02
N ALA A 106 8.01 13.48 14.03
CA ALA A 106 7.61 14.88 14.10
C ALA A 106 8.06 15.54 15.42
N GLU A 107 7.94 14.85 16.55
CA GLU A 107 8.45 15.32 17.85
C GLU A 107 9.98 15.50 17.87
N LEU A 108 10.69 14.71 17.06
CA LEU A 108 12.14 14.86 16.84
C LEU A 108 12.51 15.97 15.84
N GLY A 109 11.52 16.67 15.27
CA GLY A 109 11.70 17.82 14.38
C GLY A 109 11.64 17.51 12.89
N ALA A 110 11.21 16.29 12.50
CA ALA A 110 10.96 15.98 11.09
C ALA A 110 9.65 16.61 10.61
N THR A 111 9.63 17.09 9.37
CA THR A 111 8.39 17.49 8.68
C THR A 111 7.76 16.28 8.00
N ILE A 112 6.50 15.98 8.31
CA ILE A 112 5.79 14.86 7.70
C ILE A 112 5.04 15.33 6.45
N VAL A 113 5.36 14.73 5.30
CA VAL A 113 4.73 15.02 4.01
C VAL A 113 3.87 13.83 3.57
N SER A 114 2.59 14.09 3.32
CA SER A 114 1.60 13.08 2.93
C SER A 114 0.65 13.64 1.87
N HIS A 115 -0.11 12.78 1.20
CA HIS A 115 -1.18 13.27 0.32
C HIS A 115 -2.31 13.94 1.13
N GLU A 116 -3.07 14.87 0.55
CA GLU A 116 -4.13 15.62 1.26
C GLU A 116 -5.23 14.72 1.84
N ASN A 117 -5.49 13.57 1.23
CA ASN A 117 -6.47 12.61 1.76
C ASN A 117 -6.00 11.90 3.04
N ALA A 118 -4.74 12.05 3.46
CA ALA A 118 -4.28 11.59 4.78
C ALA A 118 -5.04 12.28 5.93
N GLN A 119 -5.66 13.45 5.70
CA GLN A 119 -6.54 14.11 6.66
C GLN A 119 -7.76 13.27 7.05
N TYR A 120 -8.16 12.31 6.21
CA TYR A 120 -9.25 11.36 6.49
C TYR A 120 -8.75 10.09 7.21
N SER A 121 -7.57 10.17 7.82
CA SER A 121 -6.97 9.12 8.63
C SER A 121 -6.46 9.69 9.95
N GLN A 122 -6.03 8.82 10.86
CA GLN A 122 -5.39 9.23 12.12
C GLN A 122 -3.88 9.50 11.97
N ALA A 123 -3.32 9.39 10.75
CA ALA A 123 -1.89 9.57 10.53
C ALA A 123 -1.49 11.03 10.76
N LYS A 124 -0.43 11.25 11.54
CA LYS A 124 0.18 12.57 11.69
C LYS A 124 0.72 13.02 10.33
N HIS A 125 0.41 14.26 9.94
CA HIS A 125 0.92 14.93 8.74
C HIS A 125 1.18 16.42 9.06
N ASP A 126 2.10 17.07 8.34
CA ASP A 126 2.41 18.52 8.48
C ASP A 126 2.20 19.27 7.17
N LEU A 127 2.72 18.72 6.07
CA LEU A 127 2.57 19.26 4.73
C LEU A 127 1.80 18.27 3.88
N THR A 128 0.83 18.78 3.13
CA THR A 128 0.03 17.97 2.21
C THR A 128 0.24 18.41 0.77
N PHE A 129 0.02 17.47 -0.14
CA PHE A 129 -0.01 17.72 -1.57
C PHE A 129 -1.21 17.02 -2.20
N LYS A 130 -1.62 17.50 -3.38
CA LYS A 130 -2.71 16.92 -4.16
C LYS A 130 -2.18 16.01 -5.27
N ASP A 131 -1.68 16.59 -6.37
CA ASP A 131 -1.28 15.77 -7.53
C ASP A 131 0.17 15.29 -7.44
N SER A 132 1.07 16.17 -7.02
CA SER A 132 2.49 15.86 -6.88
C SER A 132 3.19 16.79 -5.88
N PHE A 133 4.33 16.33 -5.38
CA PHE A 133 5.24 17.10 -4.54
C PHE A 133 6.68 16.85 -4.97
N SER A 134 7.55 17.84 -4.87
CA SER A 134 8.96 17.69 -5.17
C SER A 134 9.80 18.29 -4.05
N LEU A 135 10.84 17.56 -3.64
CA LEU A 135 11.74 17.92 -2.57
C LEU A 135 13.19 17.75 -2.99
N GLU A 136 13.98 18.81 -2.82
CA GLU A 136 15.42 18.78 -3.06
C GLU A 136 16.18 18.45 -1.77
N MET A 137 17.00 17.40 -1.83
CA MET A 137 17.84 16.93 -0.70
C MET A 137 19.34 17.13 -0.97
N GLY A 138 19.68 18.17 -1.74
CA GLY A 138 21.04 18.51 -2.17
C GLY A 138 21.34 17.92 -3.55
N ASN A 139 21.92 16.72 -3.58
CA ASN A 139 22.26 16.00 -4.83
C ASN A 139 21.17 15.02 -5.29
N GLU A 140 19.97 15.11 -4.73
CA GLU A 140 18.85 14.23 -5.01
C GLU A 140 17.56 15.05 -5.07
N THR A 141 16.75 14.75 -6.07
CA THR A 141 15.41 15.29 -6.23
C THR A 141 14.43 14.15 -6.01
N VAL A 142 13.57 14.28 -4.99
CA VAL A 142 12.55 13.30 -4.65
C VAL A 142 11.18 13.80 -5.12
N GLU A 143 10.49 13.02 -5.95
CA GLU A 143 9.14 13.33 -6.45
C GLU A 143 8.12 12.37 -5.83
N LEU A 144 7.04 12.91 -5.26
CA LEU A 144 5.87 12.14 -4.86
C LEU A 144 4.79 12.37 -5.91
N LEU A 145 4.19 11.31 -6.44
CA LEU A 145 3.17 11.37 -7.49
C LEU A 145 1.92 10.61 -7.02
N HIS A 146 0.80 11.32 -6.90
CA HIS A 146 -0.46 10.74 -6.41
C HIS A 146 -1.23 10.03 -7.53
N ILE A 147 -1.61 8.78 -7.28
CA ILE A 147 -2.63 8.03 -8.03
C ILE A 147 -3.34 7.14 -7.01
N ALA A 148 -4.61 7.41 -6.74
CA ALA A 148 -5.41 6.56 -5.85
C ALA A 148 -5.48 5.12 -6.40
N ALA A 149 -5.09 4.14 -5.59
CA ALA A 149 -5.06 2.72 -5.97
C ALA A 149 -5.51 1.82 -4.81
N HIS A 150 -4.60 1.46 -3.92
CA HIS A 150 -4.89 0.79 -2.65
C HIS A 150 -5.80 1.61 -1.75
N THR A 151 -5.47 2.88 -1.51
CA THR A 151 -6.21 3.88 -0.74
C THR A 151 -6.42 5.15 -1.57
N PHE A 152 -7.15 6.12 -1.01
CA PHE A 152 -7.36 7.43 -1.63
C PHE A 152 -6.18 8.38 -1.50
N ASP A 153 -5.13 7.99 -0.78
CA ASP A 153 -3.99 8.84 -0.46
C ASP A 153 -2.65 8.24 -0.90
N ASP A 154 -2.69 7.20 -1.75
CA ASP A 154 -1.51 6.58 -2.33
C ASP A 154 -0.65 7.56 -3.13
N ALA A 155 0.65 7.49 -2.92
CA ALA A 155 1.65 8.13 -3.73
C ALA A 155 2.83 7.19 -3.93
N LEU A 156 3.31 7.12 -5.17
CA LEU A 156 4.64 6.58 -5.43
C LEU A 156 5.68 7.66 -5.14
N ILE A 157 6.87 7.27 -4.70
CA ILE A 157 7.96 8.18 -4.35
C ILE A 157 9.17 7.82 -5.19
N TYR A 158 9.60 8.74 -6.06
CA TYR A 158 10.70 8.55 -6.99
C TYR A 158 11.92 9.39 -6.60
N PHE A 159 13.01 8.70 -6.25
CA PHE A 159 14.34 9.28 -6.10
C PHE A 159 15.01 9.30 -7.47
N LYS A 160 15.10 10.47 -8.09
CA LYS A 160 15.50 10.60 -9.51
C LYS A 160 16.94 10.20 -9.75
N ASN A 161 17.85 10.67 -8.91
CA ASN A 161 19.28 10.48 -9.07
C ASN A 161 19.70 9.09 -8.59
N SER A 162 19.12 8.61 -7.48
CA SER A 162 19.25 7.22 -7.02
C SER A 162 18.49 6.22 -7.90
N ASN A 163 17.69 6.70 -8.86
CA ASN A 163 16.90 5.92 -9.80
C ASN A 163 16.09 4.80 -9.10
N THR A 164 15.33 5.18 -8.06
CA THR A 164 14.62 4.23 -7.19
C THR A 164 13.20 4.70 -6.92
N ILE A 165 12.22 3.80 -7.02
CA ILE A 165 10.80 4.09 -6.80
C ILE A 165 10.26 3.27 -5.64
N PHE A 166 9.70 3.93 -4.63
CA PHE A 166 8.93 3.31 -3.56
C PHE A 166 7.45 3.34 -3.93
N MET A 167 6.77 2.20 -3.78
CA MET A 167 5.42 2.00 -4.29
C MET A 167 4.35 1.91 -3.22
N GLY A 168 4.71 1.83 -1.93
CA GLY A 168 3.76 1.51 -0.88
C GLY A 168 3.03 0.20 -1.16
N ASP A 169 1.82 0.06 -0.63
CA ASP A 169 1.02 -1.16 -0.74
C ASP A 169 0.48 -1.42 -2.16
N THR A 170 0.73 -0.51 -3.10
CA THR A 170 0.41 -0.71 -4.52
C THR A 170 1.36 -1.72 -5.20
N TYR A 171 2.48 -2.06 -4.55
CA TYR A 171 3.35 -3.17 -4.95
C TYR A 171 3.89 -3.93 -3.73
N MET A 172 3.62 -5.24 -3.68
CA MET A 172 4.09 -6.16 -2.66
C MET A 172 4.53 -7.47 -3.32
N THR A 173 5.55 -8.14 -2.77
CA THR A 173 6.08 -9.38 -3.36
C THR A 173 5.65 -10.66 -2.63
N ASN A 174 5.01 -10.53 -1.47
CA ASN A 174 4.58 -11.65 -0.63
C ASN A 174 3.08 -11.61 -0.30
N SER A 175 2.28 -10.91 -1.10
CA SER A 175 0.87 -10.63 -0.84
C SER A 175 0.09 -10.49 -2.14
N PHE A 176 -1.22 -10.71 -2.08
CA PHE A 176 -2.14 -10.35 -3.15
C PHE A 176 -2.07 -8.85 -3.48
N PRO A 177 -2.41 -8.43 -4.71
CA PRO A 177 -2.56 -7.02 -5.02
C PRO A 177 -3.65 -6.38 -4.17
N HIS A 178 -3.33 -5.31 -3.45
CA HIS A 178 -4.30 -4.58 -2.65
C HIS A 178 -4.71 -3.30 -3.37
N PHE A 179 -5.96 -3.22 -3.80
CA PHE A 179 -6.50 -2.08 -4.55
C PHE A 179 -7.93 -1.74 -4.15
N TYR A 180 -8.32 -2.15 -2.94
CA TYR A 180 -9.74 -2.29 -2.60
C TYR A 180 -10.32 -1.03 -1.95
N TYR A 181 -9.51 -0.18 -1.33
CA TYR A 181 -9.98 0.94 -0.53
C TYR A 181 -9.96 2.28 -1.26
N GLY A 182 -9.28 2.36 -2.41
CA GLY A 182 -9.15 3.57 -3.22
C GLY A 182 -9.59 3.37 -4.67
N GLY A 183 -8.65 3.46 -5.59
CA GLY A 183 -8.89 3.52 -7.05
C GLY A 183 -9.35 2.23 -7.72
N GLY A 184 -9.51 1.12 -6.99
CA GLY A 184 -9.94 -0.16 -7.58
C GLY A 184 -8.89 -0.76 -8.51
N GLY A 185 -9.28 -1.78 -9.26
CA GLY A 185 -8.40 -2.45 -10.21
C GLY A 185 -7.85 -1.49 -11.28
N LYS A 186 -8.64 -0.47 -11.65
CA LYS A 186 -8.20 0.58 -12.59
C LYS A 186 -7.05 1.40 -12.01
N GLY A 187 -7.21 1.98 -10.81
CA GLY A 187 -6.17 2.79 -10.17
C GLY A 187 -4.88 1.99 -9.91
N HIS A 188 -5.02 0.72 -9.55
CA HIS A 188 -3.90 -0.21 -9.39
C HIS A 188 -3.07 -0.35 -10.66
N ILE A 189 -3.72 -0.53 -11.82
CA ILE A 189 -3.02 -0.66 -13.09
C ILE A 189 -2.40 0.67 -13.53
N GLU A 190 -3.08 1.79 -13.29
CA GLU A 190 -2.60 3.13 -13.60
C GLU A 190 -1.34 3.51 -12.81
N ILE A 191 -1.28 3.23 -11.51
CA ILE A 191 -0.08 3.54 -10.71
C ILE A 191 1.11 2.66 -11.10
N LEU A 192 0.88 1.38 -11.42
CA LEU A 192 1.91 0.49 -11.94
C LEU A 192 2.43 0.95 -13.31
N ASP A 193 1.55 1.43 -14.18
CA ASP A 193 1.96 2.03 -15.46
C ASP A 193 2.79 3.29 -15.26
N LYS A 194 2.39 4.15 -14.32
CA LYS A 194 3.14 5.35 -14.00
C LYS A 194 4.56 5.02 -13.54
N ALA A 195 4.71 4.08 -12.61
CA ALA A 195 6.01 3.64 -12.11
C ALA A 195 6.89 3.02 -13.23
N LEU A 196 6.30 2.24 -14.14
CA LEU A 196 7.02 1.69 -15.28
C LEU A 196 7.48 2.78 -16.27
N SER A 197 6.74 3.89 -16.38
CA SER A 197 7.00 4.98 -17.32
C SER A 197 8.12 5.96 -16.92
N ILE A 198 8.49 6.02 -15.63
CA ILE A 198 9.49 6.95 -15.09
C ILE A 198 10.79 6.22 -14.72
N GLY A 199 11.94 6.89 -14.79
CA GLY A 199 13.25 6.24 -14.68
C GLY A 199 13.61 5.39 -15.90
N ASP A 200 14.69 4.61 -15.82
CA ASP A 200 15.21 3.80 -16.92
C ASP A 200 15.01 2.29 -16.70
N THR A 201 15.72 1.44 -17.44
CA THR A 201 15.61 -0.03 -17.30
C THR A 201 16.32 -0.59 -16.07
N LYS A 202 17.19 0.19 -15.43
CA LYS A 202 17.94 -0.16 -14.22
C LYS A 202 17.29 0.38 -12.95
N THR A 203 16.14 1.06 -13.06
CA THR A 203 15.42 1.58 -11.90
C THR A 203 15.09 0.47 -10.91
N THR A 204 15.46 0.70 -9.65
CA THR A 204 15.11 -0.16 -8.52
C THR A 204 13.68 0.14 -8.08
N ILE A 205 12.90 -0.91 -7.85
CA ILE A 205 11.54 -0.81 -7.31
C ILE A 205 11.55 -1.34 -5.88
N VAL A 206 11.03 -0.57 -4.94
CA VAL A 206 10.89 -0.96 -3.53
C VAL A 206 9.42 -1.21 -3.25
N SER A 207 9.09 -2.45 -2.86
CA SER A 207 7.75 -2.82 -2.41
C SER A 207 7.51 -2.34 -0.98
N ALA A 208 6.24 -2.21 -0.58
CA ALA A 208 5.89 -2.02 0.83
C ALA A 208 6.30 -3.22 1.69
N HIS A 209 6.11 -4.42 1.13
CA HIS A 209 6.20 -5.67 1.85
C HIS A 209 6.92 -6.76 1.05
N GLY A 210 7.58 -7.67 1.77
CA GLY A 210 8.28 -8.81 1.18
C GLY A 210 9.75 -8.52 0.93
N GLU A 211 10.18 -8.65 -0.32
CA GLU A 211 11.55 -8.39 -0.76
C GLU A 211 11.91 -6.91 -0.57
N LEU A 212 13.18 -6.60 -0.32
CA LEU A 212 13.61 -5.21 -0.11
C LEU A 212 13.75 -4.44 -1.43
N ILE A 213 14.03 -5.16 -2.51
CA ILE A 213 14.29 -4.61 -3.84
C ILE A 213 13.72 -5.52 -4.93
N SER A 214 13.28 -4.91 -6.01
CA SER A 214 12.82 -5.58 -7.23
C SER A 214 13.22 -4.76 -8.46
N SER A 215 13.11 -5.34 -9.64
CA SER A 215 13.36 -4.66 -10.90
C SER A 215 12.08 -4.18 -11.58
N LYS A 216 12.20 -3.31 -12.59
CA LYS A 216 11.08 -3.00 -13.50
C LYS A 216 10.51 -4.22 -14.20
N SER A 217 11.32 -5.27 -14.44
CA SER A 217 10.82 -6.51 -15.04
C SER A 217 9.87 -7.24 -14.08
N ASP A 218 10.20 -7.26 -12.79
CA ASP A 218 9.36 -7.87 -11.76
C ASP A 218 8.07 -7.07 -11.58
N LEU A 219 8.15 -5.74 -11.57
CA LEU A 219 6.97 -4.87 -11.52
C LEU A 219 6.05 -5.09 -12.74
N LYS A 220 6.62 -5.25 -13.94
CA LYS A 220 5.87 -5.56 -15.16
C LYS A 220 5.18 -6.92 -15.06
N ALA A 221 5.86 -7.94 -14.54
CA ALA A 221 5.27 -9.26 -14.32
C ALA A 221 4.13 -9.19 -13.28
N TYR A 222 4.33 -8.46 -12.19
CA TYR A 222 3.32 -8.19 -11.18
C TYR A 222 2.08 -7.54 -11.79
N LYS A 223 2.24 -6.44 -12.54
CA LYS A 223 1.16 -5.76 -13.26
C LYS A 223 0.36 -6.72 -14.15
N GLN A 224 1.06 -7.52 -14.96
CA GLN A 224 0.42 -8.50 -15.84
C GLN A 224 -0.38 -9.54 -15.08
N ASN A 225 0.12 -10.00 -13.93
CA ASN A 225 -0.58 -10.95 -13.08
C ASN A 225 -1.76 -10.31 -12.34
N SER A 226 -1.65 -9.05 -11.89
CA SER A 226 -2.75 -8.28 -11.31
C SER A 226 -3.88 -8.10 -12.33
N GLN A 227 -3.56 -7.77 -13.58
CA GLN A 227 -4.56 -7.67 -14.64
C GLN A 227 -5.26 -9.02 -14.88
N LYS A 228 -4.50 -10.12 -15.00
CA LYS A 228 -5.07 -11.47 -15.16
C LYS A 228 -5.98 -11.87 -13.98
N TRP A 229 -5.63 -11.46 -12.76
CA TRP A 229 -6.44 -11.69 -11.57
C TRP A 229 -7.78 -10.97 -11.66
N ILE A 230 -7.75 -9.67 -11.94
CA ILE A 230 -8.94 -8.83 -12.09
C ILE A 230 -9.84 -9.37 -13.21
N ASP A 231 -9.27 -9.56 -14.40
CA ASP A 231 -10.01 -10.01 -15.59
C ASP A 231 -10.66 -11.38 -15.39
N ARG A 232 -9.93 -12.32 -14.77
CA ARG A 232 -10.45 -13.68 -14.56
C ARG A 232 -11.58 -13.69 -13.55
N ILE A 233 -11.50 -12.90 -12.48
CA ILE A 233 -12.58 -12.75 -11.50
C ILE A 233 -13.80 -12.12 -12.16
N ALA A 234 -13.62 -11.04 -12.93
CA ALA A 234 -14.70 -10.39 -13.65
C ALA A 234 -15.41 -11.36 -14.60
N GLN A 235 -14.66 -12.06 -15.45
CA GLN A 235 -15.19 -13.04 -16.39
C GLN A 235 -16.02 -14.12 -15.70
N LEU A 236 -15.52 -14.68 -14.59
CA LEU A 236 -16.23 -15.74 -13.88
C LEU A 236 -17.48 -15.20 -13.15
N HIS A 237 -17.37 -14.03 -12.53
CA HIS A 237 -18.48 -13.36 -11.85
C HIS A 237 -19.62 -13.02 -12.82
N GLU A 238 -19.31 -12.53 -14.03
CA GLU A 238 -20.29 -12.26 -15.09
C GLU A 238 -21.06 -13.52 -15.53
N THR A 239 -20.43 -14.70 -15.44
CA THR A 239 -21.11 -15.99 -15.71
C THR A 239 -21.95 -16.50 -14.55
N GLY A 240 -22.09 -15.72 -13.47
CA GLY A 240 -22.91 -16.04 -12.30
C GLY A 240 -22.23 -16.96 -11.28
N LYS A 241 -20.92 -17.20 -11.39
CA LYS A 241 -20.18 -18.03 -10.43
C LYS A 241 -20.06 -17.35 -9.08
N SER A 242 -20.22 -18.13 -8.00
CA SER A 242 -20.01 -17.64 -6.64
C SER A 242 -18.52 -17.39 -6.35
N PRO A 243 -18.17 -16.56 -5.36
CA PRO A 243 -16.78 -16.38 -4.91
C PRO A 243 -16.06 -17.71 -4.57
N GLU A 244 -16.77 -18.70 -4.01
CA GLU A 244 -16.26 -20.03 -3.71
C GLU A 244 -15.96 -20.85 -4.98
N GLU A 245 -16.80 -20.73 -6.00
CA GLU A 245 -16.54 -21.35 -7.31
C GLU A 245 -15.36 -20.68 -8.02
N ILE A 246 -15.24 -19.35 -7.93
CA ILE A 246 -14.11 -18.59 -8.46
C ILE A 246 -12.80 -19.00 -7.76
N ALA A 247 -12.82 -19.16 -6.44
CA ALA A 247 -11.66 -19.61 -5.66
C ALA A 247 -11.16 -21.01 -6.08
N ASN A 248 -12.02 -21.80 -6.72
CA ASN A 248 -11.66 -23.13 -7.21
C ASN A 248 -11.08 -23.14 -8.63
N ASP A 249 -11.15 -22.02 -9.35
CA ASP A 249 -10.58 -21.87 -10.69
C ASP A 249 -9.06 -22.07 -10.70
N GLN A 250 -8.56 -22.78 -11.71
CA GLN A 250 -7.14 -23.15 -11.79
C GLN A 250 -6.24 -21.94 -11.98
N GLN A 251 -6.66 -20.94 -12.78
CA GLN A 251 -5.88 -19.74 -12.99
C GLN A 251 -5.83 -18.89 -11.72
N ILE A 252 -6.94 -18.77 -11.00
CA ILE A 252 -7.01 -18.09 -9.70
C ILE A 252 -6.10 -18.75 -8.67
N LYS A 253 -6.09 -20.08 -8.56
CA LYS A 253 -5.19 -20.82 -7.68
C LYS A 253 -3.71 -20.59 -8.03
N GLN A 254 -3.36 -20.63 -9.31
CA GLN A 254 -1.99 -20.38 -9.77
C GLN A 254 -1.54 -18.95 -9.47
N LEU A 255 -2.38 -17.95 -9.75
CA LEU A 255 -2.08 -16.55 -9.44
C LEU A 255 -1.94 -16.33 -7.93
N SER A 256 -2.77 -16.99 -7.12
CA SER A 256 -2.67 -16.92 -5.65
C SER A 256 -1.30 -17.34 -5.14
N ILE A 257 -0.72 -18.40 -5.71
CA ILE A 257 0.63 -18.87 -5.37
C ILE A 257 1.68 -17.88 -5.89
N VAL A 258 1.50 -17.32 -7.09
CA VAL A 258 2.42 -16.34 -7.68
C VAL A 258 2.57 -15.10 -6.80
N PHE A 259 1.46 -14.54 -6.32
CA PHE A 259 1.47 -13.31 -5.52
C PHE A 259 2.07 -13.49 -4.12
N ASN A 260 1.95 -14.69 -3.56
CA ASN A 260 2.33 -14.93 -2.18
C ASN A 260 3.66 -15.69 -2.08
N ASP A 261 4.66 -15.25 -2.84
CA ASP A 261 6.03 -15.81 -2.78
C ASP A 261 6.07 -17.35 -2.94
N ARG A 262 5.27 -17.87 -3.87
CA ARG A 262 5.13 -19.31 -4.16
C ARG A 262 4.67 -20.17 -2.98
N LYS A 263 4.18 -19.55 -1.90
CA LYS A 263 3.64 -20.26 -0.73
C LYS A 263 2.18 -20.62 -0.97
N ASN A 264 1.77 -21.72 -0.35
CA ASN A 264 0.36 -22.08 -0.29
C ASN A 264 -0.38 -21.11 0.61
N ILE A 265 -1.58 -20.74 0.20
CA ILE A 265 -2.42 -19.77 0.88
C ILE A 265 -3.74 -20.43 1.26
N SER A 266 -4.26 -20.07 2.44
CA SER A 266 -5.53 -20.59 2.92
C SER A 266 -6.66 -20.24 1.95
N SER A 267 -7.60 -21.16 1.79
CA SER A 267 -8.80 -20.93 0.98
C SER A 267 -9.57 -19.70 1.45
N GLU A 268 -9.56 -19.42 2.76
CA GLU A 268 -10.18 -18.23 3.34
C GLU A 268 -9.52 -16.93 2.86
N SER A 269 -8.19 -16.87 2.79
CA SER A 269 -7.49 -15.69 2.30
C SER A 269 -7.77 -15.46 0.81
N ILE A 270 -7.76 -16.53 0.00
CA ILE A 270 -8.14 -16.46 -1.42
C ILE A 270 -9.58 -15.94 -1.57
N LEU A 271 -10.52 -16.53 -0.84
CA LEU A 271 -11.94 -16.16 -0.86
C LEU A 271 -12.15 -14.70 -0.46
N ARG A 272 -11.47 -14.24 0.60
CA ARG A 272 -11.54 -12.85 1.05
C ARG A 272 -11.02 -11.89 -0.03
N THR A 273 -9.90 -12.21 -0.66
CA THR A 273 -9.32 -11.38 -1.75
C THR A 273 -10.23 -11.31 -2.97
N ILE A 274 -10.86 -12.43 -3.35
CA ILE A 274 -11.86 -12.46 -4.44
C ILE A 274 -13.05 -11.56 -4.09
N ASN A 275 -13.59 -11.70 -2.89
CA ASN A 275 -14.71 -10.88 -2.43
C ASN A 275 -14.37 -9.38 -2.40
N LYS A 276 -13.17 -9.02 -1.96
CA LYS A 276 -12.69 -7.64 -2.04
C LYS A 276 -12.56 -7.13 -3.48
N THR A 277 -12.09 -7.98 -4.40
CA THR A 277 -11.99 -7.65 -5.83
C THR A 277 -13.39 -7.38 -6.43
N ILE A 278 -14.36 -8.26 -6.15
CA ILE A 278 -15.75 -8.06 -6.56
C ILE A 278 -16.34 -6.79 -5.94
N SER A 279 -16.11 -6.58 -4.64
CA SER A 279 -16.58 -5.41 -3.90
C SER A 279 -15.99 -4.09 -4.44
N ALA A 280 -14.76 -4.13 -4.96
CA ALA A 280 -14.07 -2.96 -5.48
C ALA A 280 -14.51 -2.60 -6.90
N ASP A 281 -14.78 -3.56 -7.78
CA ASP A 281 -14.99 -3.23 -9.21
C ASP A 281 -16.31 -3.76 -9.80
N LEU A 282 -16.98 -4.70 -9.13
CA LEU A 282 -18.08 -5.49 -9.72
C LEU A 282 -19.35 -5.53 -8.85
N ALA A 283 -19.44 -4.68 -7.83
CA ALA A 283 -20.49 -4.76 -6.80
C ALA A 283 -21.90 -4.40 -7.29
N SER A 284 -22.04 -3.63 -8.37
CA SER A 284 -23.34 -3.17 -8.87
C SER A 284 -23.32 -2.82 -10.35
N ASN A 285 -24.41 -3.17 -11.05
CA ASN A 285 -24.73 -2.63 -12.38
C ASN A 285 -25.81 -1.54 -12.33
N PHE A 286 -26.30 -1.19 -11.12
CA PHE A 286 -27.29 -0.14 -10.96
C PHE A 286 -26.62 1.23 -11.12
N SER A 287 -27.28 2.12 -11.85
CA SER A 287 -26.77 3.47 -12.09
C SER A 287 -27.84 4.51 -11.80
N ILE A 288 -27.41 5.63 -11.25
CA ILE A 288 -28.21 6.83 -11.01
C ILE A 288 -27.58 7.93 -11.86
N SER A 289 -28.41 8.74 -12.54
CA SER A 289 -27.88 9.86 -13.32
C SER A 289 -27.11 10.84 -12.42
N GLU A 290 -26.07 11.47 -12.95
CA GLU A 290 -25.24 12.40 -12.16
C GLU A 290 -26.06 13.52 -11.49
N ASN A 291 -27.07 14.05 -12.19
CA ASN A 291 -27.99 15.04 -11.63
C ASN A 291 -28.75 14.53 -10.40
N ASN A 292 -29.11 13.25 -10.40
CA ASN A 292 -29.77 12.63 -9.27
C ASN A 292 -28.77 12.22 -8.18
N LEU A 293 -27.50 11.99 -8.49
CA LEU A 293 -26.47 11.73 -7.46
C LEU A 293 -26.21 12.96 -6.58
N LYS A 294 -26.30 14.17 -7.13
CA LYS A 294 -26.10 15.43 -6.38
C LYS A 294 -27.02 15.57 -5.16
N GLN A 295 -28.18 14.91 -5.16
CA GLN A 295 -29.11 14.98 -4.02
C GLN A 295 -28.54 14.38 -2.73
N TYR A 296 -27.56 13.47 -2.83
CA TYR A 296 -26.92 12.81 -1.69
C TYR A 296 -25.73 13.60 -1.13
N GLU A 297 -25.29 14.67 -1.79
CA GLU A 297 -24.18 15.49 -1.29
C GLU A 297 -24.57 16.27 -0.04
N GLY A 298 -23.64 16.42 0.90
CA GLY A 298 -23.80 17.27 2.08
C GLY A 298 -23.15 16.69 3.32
N PHE A 299 -23.35 17.39 4.44
CA PHE A 299 -22.84 16.99 5.76
C PHE A 299 -23.92 16.25 6.53
N TYR A 300 -23.56 15.11 7.12
CA TYR A 300 -24.44 14.22 7.87
C TYR A 300 -23.86 14.02 9.26
N GLN A 301 -24.61 14.41 10.29
CA GLN A 301 -24.15 14.33 11.68
C GLN A 301 -24.80 13.14 12.40
N TYR A 302 -23.97 12.32 13.05
CA TYR A 302 -24.39 11.26 13.97
C TYR A 302 -24.70 11.80 15.37
N GLU A 303 -25.39 11.00 16.18
CA GLU A 303 -25.73 11.37 17.58
C GLU A 303 -24.50 11.62 18.46
N ASN A 304 -23.39 10.92 18.19
CA ASN A 304 -22.13 11.09 18.93
C ASN A 304 -21.34 12.36 18.52
N GLY A 305 -21.84 13.14 17.56
CA GLY A 305 -21.21 14.37 17.09
C GLY A 305 -20.30 14.20 15.87
N GLN A 306 -19.97 12.96 15.46
CA GLN A 306 -19.20 12.71 14.25
C GLN A 306 -19.96 13.23 13.02
N VAL A 307 -19.22 13.75 12.04
CA VAL A 307 -19.76 14.30 10.79
C VAL A 307 -19.16 13.55 9.61
N ASP A 308 -20.03 12.98 8.80
CA ASP A 308 -19.70 12.49 7.47
C ASP A 308 -19.99 13.58 6.44
N GLU A 309 -19.09 13.76 5.48
CA GLU A 309 -19.31 14.54 4.28
C GLU A 309 -19.48 13.58 3.10
N ILE A 310 -20.52 13.82 2.29
CA ILE A 310 -20.69 13.16 1.00
C ILE A 310 -20.49 14.21 -0.08
N ILE A 311 -19.56 13.97 -0.99
CA ILE A 311 -19.29 14.82 -2.16
C ILE A 311 -19.44 14.04 -3.46
N LEU A 312 -19.77 14.72 -4.54
CA LEU A 312 -19.74 14.18 -5.90
C LEU A 312 -18.46 14.66 -6.61
N GLU A 313 -17.53 13.74 -6.82
CA GLU A 313 -16.28 14.01 -7.53
C GLU A 313 -16.17 13.12 -8.77
N GLN A 314 -15.98 13.74 -9.94
CA GLN A 314 -15.84 13.04 -11.22
C GLN A 314 -16.95 11.98 -11.48
N GLY A 315 -18.19 12.30 -11.11
CA GLY A 315 -19.34 11.42 -11.28
C GLY A 315 -19.46 10.29 -10.25
N LYS A 316 -18.62 10.30 -9.19
CA LYS A 316 -18.62 9.31 -8.11
C LYS A 316 -18.95 9.97 -6.78
N LEU A 317 -19.73 9.31 -5.94
CA LEU A 317 -19.95 9.76 -4.58
C LEU A 317 -18.83 9.28 -3.67
N ILE A 318 -18.23 10.20 -2.93
CA ILE A 318 -17.21 9.93 -1.92
C ILE A 318 -17.81 10.23 -0.55
N LEU A 319 -17.84 9.22 0.32
CA LEU A 319 -18.17 9.34 1.73
C LEU A 319 -16.86 9.50 2.51
N ARG A 320 -16.72 10.59 3.28
CA ARG A 320 -15.52 10.84 4.07
C ARG A 320 -15.81 11.46 5.42
N SER A 321 -14.98 11.15 6.41
CA SER A 321 -15.01 11.75 7.74
C SER A 321 -13.58 12.06 8.11
N GLU A 322 -13.28 13.34 8.39
CA GLU A 322 -11.95 13.79 8.78
C GLU A 322 -11.47 13.01 10.01
N GLY A 323 -10.19 12.64 9.99
CA GLY A 323 -9.56 11.75 10.96
C GLY A 323 -9.98 10.28 10.86
N ALA A 324 -11.06 9.92 10.18
CA ALA A 324 -11.65 8.59 10.32
C ALA A 324 -11.52 7.71 9.07
N TYR A 325 -12.17 8.10 7.97
CA TYR A 325 -12.20 7.28 6.76
C TYR A 325 -12.55 8.08 5.51
N ILE A 326 -12.25 7.48 4.36
CA ILE A 326 -12.69 7.91 3.02
C ILE A 326 -13.04 6.67 2.19
N PHE A 327 -14.19 6.69 1.54
CA PHE A 327 -14.70 5.60 0.70
C PHE A 327 -15.41 6.14 -0.54
N GLU A 328 -15.23 5.49 -1.69
CA GLU A 328 -16.18 5.62 -2.80
C GLU A 328 -17.42 4.78 -2.48
N ILE A 329 -18.60 5.36 -2.65
CA ILE A 329 -19.89 4.67 -2.50
C ILE A 329 -20.60 4.54 -3.84
N THR A 330 -21.16 3.36 -4.12
CA THR A 330 -21.79 3.05 -5.41
C THR A 330 -23.23 2.60 -5.20
N PRO A 331 -24.20 3.10 -5.98
CA PRO A 331 -25.59 2.73 -5.79
C PRO A 331 -25.83 1.26 -6.15
N ILE A 332 -26.57 0.56 -5.29
CA ILE A 332 -27.13 -0.78 -5.54
C ILE A 332 -28.65 -0.72 -5.70
N SER A 333 -29.27 0.38 -5.30
CA SER A 333 -30.65 0.76 -5.60
C SER A 333 -30.78 2.29 -5.56
N GLU A 334 -31.99 2.84 -5.73
CA GLU A 334 -32.25 4.29 -5.59
C GLU A 334 -31.93 4.84 -4.19
N THR A 335 -31.92 4.00 -3.16
CA THR A 335 -31.74 4.45 -1.77
C THR A 335 -30.60 3.76 -1.05
N GLN A 336 -30.00 2.72 -1.63
CA GLN A 336 -28.97 1.94 -0.97
C GLN A 336 -27.65 2.00 -1.75
N PHE A 337 -26.55 2.21 -1.03
CA PHE A 337 -25.22 2.41 -1.59
C PHE A 337 -24.21 1.50 -0.91
N HIS A 338 -23.45 0.76 -1.70
CA HIS A 338 -22.34 -0.08 -1.27
C HIS A 338 -21.09 0.76 -1.01
N LEU A 339 -20.33 0.45 0.05
CA LEU A 339 -18.99 1.02 0.28
C LEU A 339 -17.95 0.14 -0.41
N LYS A 340 -17.29 0.66 -1.45
CA LYS A 340 -16.35 -0.12 -2.25
C LYS A 340 -15.21 -0.71 -1.40
N GLY A 341 -14.88 -1.97 -1.67
CA GLY A 341 -13.86 -2.74 -0.94
C GLY A 341 -14.23 -3.17 0.48
N GLN A 342 -15.35 -2.71 1.04
CA GLN A 342 -15.76 -3.01 2.42
C GLN A 342 -16.62 -4.28 2.52
N PHE A 343 -16.02 -5.43 2.25
CA PHE A 343 -16.68 -6.74 2.36
C PHE A 343 -16.63 -7.34 3.80
N PRO A 344 -17.66 -8.09 4.26
CA PRO A 344 -19.00 -8.21 3.67
C PRO A 344 -19.95 -7.08 4.12
N ASN A 345 -20.57 -6.43 3.13
CA ASN A 345 -21.83 -5.69 3.18
C ASN A 345 -21.90 -4.44 4.08
N LYS A 346 -20.86 -3.61 4.12
CA LYS A 346 -21.03 -2.23 4.61
C LYS A 346 -21.80 -1.42 3.56
N HIS A 347 -22.87 -0.73 3.98
CA HIS A 347 -23.70 0.04 3.06
C HIS A 347 -24.38 1.22 3.77
N LEU A 348 -24.73 2.24 2.98
CA LEU A 348 -25.61 3.32 3.37
C LEU A 348 -27.03 3.05 2.86
N THR A 349 -28.04 3.39 3.65
CA THR A 349 -29.45 3.42 3.22
C THR A 349 -30.02 4.81 3.48
N PHE A 350 -30.28 5.56 2.42
CA PHE A 350 -30.83 6.91 2.48
C PHE A 350 -32.34 6.91 2.71
N ASN A 351 -32.79 7.88 3.50
CA ASN A 351 -34.20 8.18 3.74
C ASN A 351 -34.46 9.65 3.38
N ALA A 352 -34.99 9.87 2.17
CA ALA A 352 -35.28 11.21 1.67
C ALA A 352 -36.30 11.95 2.55
N ALA A 353 -37.31 11.27 3.09
CA ALA A 353 -38.33 11.89 3.94
C ALA A 353 -37.77 12.41 5.28
N LYS A 354 -36.64 11.84 5.74
CA LYS A 354 -35.99 12.22 6.99
C LYS A 354 -34.71 13.02 6.80
N ASN A 355 -34.32 13.30 5.54
CA ASN A 355 -33.01 13.87 5.20
C ASN A 355 -31.87 13.17 5.96
N SER A 356 -31.85 11.83 5.95
CA SER A 356 -30.87 11.05 6.72
C SER A 356 -30.40 9.83 5.95
N PHE A 357 -29.34 9.18 6.45
CA PHE A 357 -29.02 7.82 6.07
C PHE A 357 -28.78 6.94 7.30
N VAL A 358 -28.89 5.63 7.10
CA VAL A 358 -28.43 4.60 8.04
C VAL A 358 -27.18 3.95 7.46
N TYR A 359 -26.05 4.05 8.17
CA TYR A 359 -24.83 3.32 7.87
C TYR A 359 -24.83 2.00 8.62
N PHE A 360 -24.81 0.89 7.88
CA PHE A 360 -24.51 -0.42 8.44
C PHE A 360 -23.02 -0.70 8.29
N ASN A 361 -22.29 -0.77 9.42
CA ASN A 361 -20.83 -0.97 9.42
C ASN A 361 -20.42 -2.45 9.45
N GLY A 362 -21.38 -3.37 9.31
CA GLY A 362 -21.18 -4.81 9.40
C GLY A 362 -21.65 -5.43 10.72
N THR A 363 -21.77 -4.62 11.79
CA THR A 363 -22.22 -5.07 13.11
C THR A 363 -23.43 -4.29 13.62
N GLU A 364 -23.43 -2.97 13.46
CA GLU A 364 -24.46 -2.07 13.97
C GLU A 364 -24.97 -1.11 12.89
N ARG A 365 -26.08 -0.43 13.21
CA ARG A 365 -26.70 0.58 12.36
C ARG A 365 -26.59 1.94 13.03
N LEU A 366 -25.89 2.84 12.37
CA LEU A 366 -25.68 4.22 12.83
C LEU A 366 -26.50 5.16 11.95
N THR A 367 -27.27 6.07 12.56
CA THR A 367 -28.07 7.04 11.81
C THR A 367 -27.36 8.39 11.79
N ALA A 368 -27.23 8.97 10.60
CA ALA A 368 -26.72 10.32 10.43
C ALA A 368 -27.77 11.19 9.72
N THR A 369 -28.00 12.38 10.24
CA THR A 369 -28.99 13.34 9.70
C THR A 369 -28.26 14.46 8.97
N LYS A 370 -28.73 14.78 7.76
CA LYS A 370 -28.21 15.85 6.93
C LYS A 370 -28.41 17.20 7.61
N LYS A 371 -27.38 18.05 7.56
CA LYS A 371 -27.38 19.39 8.15
C LYS A 371 -27.69 20.48 7.13
#